data_AF-A0A937T4I5-F1
#
_entry.id   AF-A0A937T4I5-F1
#
_cell.length_a   1.000
_cell.length_b   1.000
_cell.length_c   1.000
_cell.angle_alpha   90.00
_cell.angle_beta   90.00
_cell.angle_gamma   90.00
#
_symmetry.space_group_name_H-M   'P 1'
#
loop_
_entity.id
_entity.type
_entity.pdbx_description
1 polymer ?
#
loop_
_entity_poly.entity_id
_entity_poly.type
_entity_poly.pdbx_seq_one_letter_code
_entity_poly.pdbx_strand_id
1 'polypeptide(L)'
;MNSNRGAEQRTLDFVREDDQLLPEELLRSELTDSASVDQPALSVISTDALMEQVVDPANLDRAWRQVKRNRGAPGPDGMTIK
;
A
#
# COMPACT_ATOMS: atom_id res chain seq x y z
N MET A 1 -21.02 -5.12 38.58
CA MET A 1 -20.84 -4.71 37.17
C MET A 1 -19.43 -4.15 37.02
N ASN A 2 -18.46 -5.01 36.75
CA ASN A 2 -17.04 -4.67 36.58
C ASN A 2 -16.63 -5.00 35.14
N SER A 3 -16.59 -3.98 34.29
CA SER A 3 -16.09 -4.08 32.90
C SER A 3 -14.58 -3.92 32.90
N ASN A 4 -13.87 -5.03 32.81
CA ASN A 4 -12.43 -5.04 32.59
C ASN A 4 -12.19 -4.81 31.08
N ARG A 5 -11.83 -3.59 30.68
CA ARG A 5 -11.29 -3.31 29.34
C ARG A 5 -9.82 -3.76 29.33
N GLY A 6 -9.60 -5.06 29.20
CA GLY A 6 -8.29 -5.60 28.84
C GLY A 6 -8.05 -5.38 27.36
N ALA A 7 -7.23 -4.40 27.00
CA ALA A 7 -6.58 -4.41 25.70
C ALA A 7 -5.46 -5.44 25.78
N GLU A 8 -5.70 -6.65 25.29
CA GLU A 8 -4.64 -7.65 25.18
C GLU A 8 -3.68 -7.22 24.08
N GLN A 9 -2.56 -6.62 24.49
CA GLN A 9 -1.42 -6.39 23.62
C GLN A 9 -0.79 -7.75 23.35
N ARG A 10 -0.98 -8.28 22.13
CA ARG A 10 -0.27 -9.46 21.67
C ARG A 10 1.20 -9.10 21.50
N THR A 11 2.05 -9.68 22.34
CA THR A 11 3.50 -9.67 22.13
C THR A 11 3.81 -10.44 20.85
N LEU A 12 4.35 -9.76 19.84
CA LEU A 12 4.86 -10.40 18.63
C LEU A 12 6.33 -10.75 18.87
N ASP A 13 6.55 -11.96 19.34
CA ASP A 13 7.89 -12.54 19.43
C ASP A 13 8.33 -12.96 18.02
N PHE A 14 9.15 -12.14 17.38
CA PHE A 14 9.79 -12.46 16.11
C PHE A 14 10.88 -13.52 16.36
N VAL A 15 10.45 -14.78 16.48
CA VAL A 15 11.36 -15.92 16.39
C VAL A 15 11.91 -15.97 14.97
N ARG A 16 13.25 -16.03 14.85
CA ARG A 16 13.98 -16.14 13.59
C ARG A 16 13.45 -17.34 12.80
N GLU A 17 13.07 -17.07 11.55
CA GLU A 17 12.54 -18.07 10.63
C GLU A 17 13.67 -18.98 10.14
N ASP A 18 13.93 -20.06 10.87
CA ASP A 18 14.59 -21.23 10.31
C ASP A 18 13.58 -22.39 10.37
N ASP A 19 13.11 -22.78 9.17
CA ASP A 19 12.34 -23.97 8.84
C ASP A 19 11.08 -24.27 9.67
N GLN A 20 9.97 -23.61 9.35
CA GLN A 20 8.65 -24.22 9.53
C GLN A 20 8.05 -24.53 8.17
N LEU A 21 7.86 -25.81 7.88
CA LEU A 21 7.01 -26.28 6.80
C LEU A 21 5.56 -25.95 7.19
N LEU A 22 5.04 -24.85 6.65
CA LEU A 22 3.68 -24.37 6.92
C LEU A 22 2.67 -25.44 6.43
N PRO A 23 1.72 -25.89 7.28
CA PRO A 23 0.64 -26.76 6.86
C PRO A 23 -0.23 -26.08 5.78
N GLU A 24 -0.52 -26.81 4.71
CA GLU A 24 -1.34 -26.44 3.54
C GLU A 24 -2.73 -25.84 3.86
N GLU A 25 -3.20 -25.93 5.11
CA GLU A 25 -4.55 -25.52 5.54
C GLU A 25 -4.80 -24.00 5.62
N LEU A 26 -3.76 -23.15 5.52
CA LEU A 26 -3.93 -21.69 5.56
C LEU A 26 -4.14 -21.05 4.18
N LEU A 27 -4.09 -21.83 3.10
CA LEU A 27 -4.38 -21.33 1.76
C LEU A 27 -5.90 -21.19 1.58
N ARG A 28 -6.40 -19.95 1.51
CA ARG A 28 -7.78 -19.71 1.08
C ARG A 28 -7.90 -20.18 -0.37
N SER A 29 -8.56 -21.32 -0.58
CA SER A 29 -8.96 -21.88 -1.89
C SER A 29 -10.07 -21.06 -2.59
N GLU A 30 -10.17 -19.77 -2.28
CA GLU A 30 -11.08 -18.86 -2.97
C GLU A 30 -10.38 -18.44 -4.26
N LEU A 31 -11.00 -18.67 -5.41
CA LEU A 31 -10.59 -18.13 -6.70
C LEU A 31 -10.74 -16.61 -6.64
N THR A 32 -9.77 -15.92 -6.04
CA THR A 32 -9.70 -14.47 -6.05
C THR A 32 -9.41 -14.04 -7.48
N ASP A 33 -10.20 -13.10 -7.99
CA ASP A 33 -9.98 -12.51 -9.30
C ASP A 33 -8.53 -12.00 -9.36
N SER A 34 -7.80 -12.37 -10.42
CA SER A 34 -6.39 -11.99 -10.55
C SER A 34 -6.31 -10.46 -10.46
N ALA A 35 -5.70 -9.95 -9.40
CA ALA A 35 -5.34 -8.56 -9.33
C ALA A 35 -4.38 -8.31 -10.50
N SER A 36 -4.89 -7.67 -11.55
CA SER A 36 -4.08 -7.24 -12.68
C SER A 36 -3.11 -6.18 -12.17
N VAL A 37 -1.93 -6.63 -11.76
CA VAL A 37 -0.74 -5.79 -11.61
C VAL A 37 -0.26 -5.43 -13.01
N ASP A 38 -1.06 -4.64 -13.72
CA ASP A 38 -0.59 -3.85 -14.86
C ASP A 38 0.22 -2.64 -14.35
N GLN A 39 0.99 -2.86 -13.29
CA GLN A 39 2.03 -1.95 -12.88
C GLN A 39 3.22 -2.31 -13.76
N PRO A 40 3.57 -1.49 -14.77
CA PRO A 40 4.77 -1.74 -15.55
C PRO A 40 5.91 -1.86 -14.56
N ALA A 41 6.56 -3.02 -14.57
CA ALA A 41 7.72 -3.24 -13.72
C ALA A 41 8.71 -2.12 -14.00
N LEU A 42 9.19 -1.48 -12.93
CA LEU A 42 10.23 -0.45 -12.97
C LEU A 42 11.52 -0.91 -13.69
N SER A 43 11.60 -2.18 -14.14
CA SER A 43 12.70 -2.77 -14.89
C SER A 43 12.97 -2.10 -16.25
N VAL A 44 12.03 -1.33 -16.81
CA VAL A 44 12.23 -0.60 -18.08
C VAL A 44 12.93 0.76 -17.85
N ILE A 45 12.97 1.25 -16.62
CA ILE A 45 13.50 2.57 -16.28
C ILE A 45 14.71 2.35 -15.40
N SER A 46 15.87 2.86 -15.81
CA SER A 46 17.04 2.92 -14.93
C SER A 46 16.62 3.60 -13.62
N THR A 47 16.61 2.84 -12.52
CA THR A 47 16.15 3.29 -11.20
C THR A 47 16.84 4.58 -10.76
N ASP A 48 18.05 4.78 -11.27
CA ASP A 48 18.93 5.92 -10.99
C ASP A 48 18.36 7.25 -11.50
N ALA A 49 17.43 7.24 -12.44
CA ALA A 49 16.80 8.45 -13.02
C ALA A 49 15.30 8.60 -12.70
N LEU A 50 14.73 7.75 -11.82
CA LEU A 50 13.29 7.78 -11.55
C LEU A 50 12.82 9.13 -11.00
N MET A 51 13.63 9.78 -10.15
CA MET A 51 13.27 11.08 -9.58
C MET A 51 13.11 12.16 -10.65
N GLU A 52 13.90 12.12 -11.74
CA GLU A 52 13.78 13.06 -12.85
C GLU A 52 12.44 12.90 -13.57
N GLN A 53 11.97 11.66 -13.72
CA GLN A 53 10.66 11.37 -14.32
C GLN A 53 9.50 11.72 -13.39
N VAL A 54 9.67 11.55 -12.07
CA VAL A 54 8.66 11.95 -11.08
C VAL A 54 8.42 13.45 -11.12
N VAL A 55 9.48 14.26 -11.25
CA VAL A 55 9.38 15.73 -11.32
C VAL A 55 9.15 16.28 -12.72
N ASP A 56 9.01 15.42 -13.73
CA ASP A 56 8.70 15.84 -15.10
C ASP A 56 7.39 16.63 -15.14
N PRO A 57 7.34 17.80 -15.83
CA PRO A 57 6.14 18.62 -15.89
C PRO A 57 4.89 17.88 -16.39
N ALA A 58 5.04 16.99 -17.37
CA ALA A 58 3.91 16.24 -17.90
C ALA A 58 3.40 15.19 -16.89
N ASN A 59 4.28 14.63 -16.06
CA ASN A 59 3.88 13.75 -14.96
C ASN A 59 3.12 14.54 -13.88
N LEU A 60 3.63 15.70 -13.47
CA LEU A 60 2.96 16.54 -12.46
C LEU A 60 1.55 16.96 -12.91
N ASP A 61 1.38 17.31 -14.18
CA ASP A 61 0.05 17.64 -14.74
C ASP A 61 -0.92 16.45 -14.69
N ARG A 62 -0.42 15.24 -14.97
CA ARG A 62 -1.22 14.01 -14.89
C ARG A 62 -1.60 13.70 -13.44
N ALA A 63 -0.64 13.78 -12.54
CA ALA A 63 -0.84 13.58 -11.11
C ALA A 63 -1.89 14.56 -10.59
N TRP A 64 -1.77 15.84 -10.93
CA TRP A 64 -2.73 16.86 -10.51
C TRP A 64 -4.16 16.55 -10.97
N ARG A 65 -4.34 16.20 -12.26
CA ARG A 65 -5.65 15.80 -12.78
C ARG A 65 -6.25 14.62 -12.03
N GLN A 66 -5.44 13.63 -11.69
CA GLN A 66 -5.89 12.45 -10.95
C GLN A 66 -6.26 12.78 -9.50
N VAL A 67 -5.47 13.61 -8.81
CA VAL A 67 -5.79 14.05 -7.44
C VAL A 67 -7.13 14.82 -7.43
N LYS A 68 -7.35 15.73 -8.38
CA LYS A 68 -8.65 16.41 -8.53
C LYS A 68 -9.82 15.45 -8.76
N ARG A 69 -9.59 14.38 -9.53
CA ARG A 69 -10.62 13.36 -9.81
C ARG A 69 -10.98 12.52 -8.58
N ASN A 70 -10.02 12.27 -7.70
CA ASN A 70 -10.23 11.43 -6.51
C ASN A 70 -11.18 12.06 -5.48
N ARG A 71 -11.24 13.40 -5.39
CA ARG A 71 -12.13 14.15 -4.48
C ARG A 71 -12.05 13.67 -3.03
N GLY A 72 -10.84 13.36 -2.56
CA GLY A 72 -10.60 12.94 -1.17
C GLY A 72 -10.85 14.04 -0.15
N ALA A 73 -10.96 13.66 1.12
CA ALA A 73 -11.04 14.61 2.23
C ALA A 73 -9.74 15.44 2.36
N PRO A 74 -9.81 16.67 2.91
CA PRO A 74 -8.64 17.48 3.19
C PRO A 74 -7.68 16.78 4.16
N GLY A 75 -6.38 17.07 4.01
CA GLY A 75 -5.35 16.64 4.95
C GLY A 75 -5.38 17.41 6.28
N PRO A 76 -4.44 17.12 7.20
CA PRO A 76 -4.32 17.85 8.47
C PRO A 76 -3.96 19.34 8.30
N ASP A 77 -3.46 19.73 7.13
CA ASP A 77 -3.21 21.12 6.74
C ASP A 77 -4.50 21.90 6.38
N GLY A 78 -5.62 21.21 6.22
CA GLY A 78 -6.90 21.78 5.82
C GLY A 78 -6.97 22.25 4.36
N MET A 79 -5.97 21.95 3.52
CA MET A 79 -5.99 22.37 2.12
C MET A 79 -7.01 21.57 1.31
N THR A 80 -7.82 22.27 0.53
CA THR A 80 -8.84 21.69 -0.34
C THR A 80 -8.62 22.04 -1.79
N ILE A 81 -9.08 21.15 -2.66
CA ILE A 81 -9.03 21.30 -4.10
C ILE A 81 -10.39 21.80 -4.56
N LYS A 82 -10.40 22.87 -5.36
CA LYS A 82 -11.62 23.44 -5.96
C LYS A 82 -11.83 22.94 -7.39
#